data_AF-A0A1J7ICL7-F1
#
_entry.id   AF-A0A1J7ICL7-F1
#
_cell.length_a   1.000
_cell.length_b   1.000
_cell.length_c   1.000
_cell.angle_alpha   90.00
_cell.angle_beta   90.00
_cell.angle_gamma   90.00
#
_symmetry.space_group_name_H-M   'P 1'
#
loop_
_entity.id
_entity.type
_entity.pdbx_description
1 polymer ?
#
loop_
_entity_poly.entity_id
_entity_poly.type
_entity_poly.pdbx_seq_one_letter_code
_entity_poly.pdbx_strand_id
1 'polypeptide(L)' 'MLAIVLSSLVFVVLVSAAPTSLTLKRAFPNHGMNLSQLRAMDMKRHGRILQASVVNFPVYGTADPIAAG' A
#
# COMPACT_ATOMS: atom_id res chain seq x y z
N MET A 1 -29.08 27.10 -15.26
CA MET A 1 -28.25 26.49 -16.34
C MET A 1 -26.79 26.93 -16.22
N LEU A 2 -26.46 28.23 -16.37
CA LEU A 2 -25.07 28.72 -16.29
C LEU A 2 -24.33 28.32 -15.00
N ALA A 3 -24.94 28.51 -13.84
CA ALA A 3 -24.34 28.15 -12.54
C ALA A 3 -24.07 26.63 -12.41
N ILE A 4 -24.93 25.80 -12.99
CA ILE A 4 -24.78 24.33 -13.00
C ILE A 4 -23.61 23.95 -13.89
N VAL A 5 -23.50 24.57 -15.07
CA VAL A 5 -22.38 24.36 -16.00
C VAL A 5 -21.06 24.78 -15.34
N LEU A 6 -21.01 25.95 -14.72
CA LEU A 6 -19.81 26.44 -14.02
C LEU A 6 -19.42 25.52 -12.85
N SER A 7 -20.37 25.09 -12.04
CA SER A 7 -20.13 24.16 -10.93
C SER A 7 -19.61 22.81 -11.44
N SER A 8 -20.21 22.28 -12.50
CA SER A 8 -19.78 21.01 -13.11
C SER A 8 -18.37 21.10 -13.71
N LEU A 9 -18.02 22.22 -14.33
CA LEU A 9 -16.69 22.46 -14.90
C LEU A 9 -15.62 22.48 -13.80
N VAL A 10 -15.86 23.20 -12.70
CA VAL A 10 -14.95 23.25 -11.55
C VAL A 10 -14.75 21.86 -10.96
N PHE A 11 -15.82 21.06 -10.84
CA PHE A 11 -15.75 19.70 -10.33
C PHE A 11 -14.89 18.78 -11.22
N VAL A 12 -15.10 18.83 -12.54
CA VAL A 12 -14.32 18.03 -13.51
C VAL A 12 -12.83 18.38 -13.45
N VAL A 13 -12.50 19.68 -13.40
CA VAL A 13 -11.11 20.14 -13.28
C VAL A 13 -10.47 19.60 -11.99
N LEU A 14 -11.18 19.68 -10.86
CA LEU A 14 -10.66 19.23 -9.57
C LEU A 14 -10.39 17.71 -9.53
N VAL A 15 -11.29 16.90 -10.09
CA VAL A 15 -11.13 15.44 -10.13
C VAL A 15 -10.04 15.03 -11.12
N SER A 16 -9.93 15.70 -12.26
CA SER A 16 -8.90 15.40 -13.28
C SER A 16 -7.48 15.77 -12.83
N ALA A 17 -7.34 16.73 -11.92
CA ALA A 17 -6.07 17.13 -11.34
C ALA A 17 -5.60 16.22 -10.20
N ALA A 18 -6.44 15.28 -9.75
CA ALA A 18 -6.05 14.34 -8.70
C ALA A 18 -4.99 13.36 -9.24
N PRO A 19 -3.90 13.11 -8.49
CA PRO A 19 -2.91 12.12 -8.89
C PRO A 19 -3.58 10.74 -8.98
N THR A 20 -3.71 10.20 -10.19
CA THR A 20 -4.27 8.86 -10.45
C THR A 20 -3.34 7.75 -9.99
N SER A 21 -2.07 8.07 -9.74
CA SER A 21 -1.07 7.14 -9.23
C SER A 21 -0.73 7.50 -7.78
N LEU A 22 -1.14 6.65 -6.86
CA LEU A 22 -0.55 6.61 -5.53
C LEU A 22 0.82 5.95 -5.66
N THR A 23 1.86 6.77 -5.79
CA THR A 23 3.24 6.25 -5.72
C THR A 23 3.48 5.79 -4.29
N LEU A 24 3.39 4.48 -4.08
CA LEU A 24 3.87 3.85 -2.86
C LEU A 24 5.39 4.07 -2.81
N LYS A 25 5.81 5.19 -2.23
CA LYS A 25 7.21 5.40 -1.85
C LYS A 25 7.54 4.32 -0.84
N ARG A 26 8.13 3.22 -1.30
CA ARG A 26 8.78 2.27 -0.39
C ARG A 26 9.75 3.09 0.43
N ALA A 27 9.48 3.18 1.72
CA ALA A 27 10.23 4.04 2.62
C ALA A 27 11.69 3.56 2.85
N PHE A 28 12.18 2.60 2.06
CA PHE A 28 13.59 2.26 1.92
C PHE A 28 13.86 1.75 0.50
N PRO A 29 14.98 2.12 -0.12
CA PRO A 29 15.41 1.51 -1.37
C PRO A 29 15.85 0.07 -1.11
N ASN A 30 15.21 -0.89 -1.80
CA ASN A 30 15.56 -2.30 -1.70
C ASN A 30 16.55 -2.67 -2.81
N HIS A 31 17.85 -2.51 -2.55
CA HIS A 31 18.94 -2.79 -3.49
C HIS A 31 19.30 -4.29 -3.55
N GLY A 32 18.30 -5.18 -3.66
CA GLY A 32 18.53 -6.62 -3.65
C GLY A 32 18.89 -7.18 -2.28
N MET A 33 18.33 -6.62 -1.20
CA MET A 33 18.54 -7.16 0.14
C MET A 33 17.95 -8.56 0.29
N ASN A 34 18.63 -9.38 1.08
CA ASN A 34 18.17 -10.72 1.42
C ASN A 34 16.87 -10.66 2.25
N LEU A 35 16.03 -11.69 2.15
CA LEU A 35 14.75 -11.78 2.86
C LEU A 35 14.89 -11.65 4.39
N SER A 36 16.02 -12.10 4.96
CA SER A 36 16.32 -11.95 6.38
C SER A 36 16.47 -10.49 6.82
N GLN A 37 17.11 -9.67 5.98
CA GLN A 37 17.33 -8.25 6.24
C GLN A 37 16.03 -7.46 6.10
N LEU A 38 15.23 -7.81 5.08
CA LEU A 38 13.88 -7.29 4.90
C LEU A 38 13.01 -7.57 6.12
N ARG A 39 12.99 -8.82 6.59
CA ARG A 39 12.25 -9.23 7.80
C ARG A 39 12.73 -8.47 9.04
N ALA A 40 14.03 -8.29 9.23
CA ALA A 40 14.56 -7.54 10.38
C ALA A 40 14.13 -6.07 10.38
N MET A 41 14.15 -5.41 9.22
CA MET A 41 13.66 -4.03 9.10
C MET A 41 12.16 -3.92 9.28
N ASP A 42 11.42 -4.89 8.75
CA ASP A 42 9.97 -4.98 8.92
C ASP A 42 9.61 -5.15 10.40
N MET A 43 10.29 -6.05 11.11
CA MET A 43 10.17 -6.21 12.56
C MET A 43 10.58 -4.95 13.33
N LYS A 44 11.58 -4.19 12.88
CA LYS A 44 11.95 -2.92 13.51
C LYS A 44 10.88 -1.84 13.33
N ARG A 45 10.22 -1.79 12.17
CA ARG A 45 9.14 -0.82 11.88
C ARG A 45 7.81 -1.22 12.52
N HIS A 46 7.50 -2.51 12.53
CA HIS A 46 6.22 -3.07 12.98
C HIS A 46 6.31 -3.78 14.34
N GLY A 47 7.46 -3.77 15.00
CA GLY A 47 7.68 -4.45 16.28
C GLY A 47 6.72 -4.01 17.38
N ARG A 48 6.16 -2.79 17.29
CA ARG A 48 5.11 -2.32 18.20
C ARG A 48 3.71 -2.86 17.86
N ILE A 49 3.45 -3.20 16.59
CA ILE A 49 2.19 -3.81 16.13
C ILE A 49 2.17 -5.30 16.46
N LEU A 50 3.34 -5.97 16.39
CA LEU A 50 3.46 -7.40 16.71
C LEU A 50 3.32 -7.73 18.21
N GLN A 51 3.46 -6.74 19.11
CA GLN A 51 3.31 -6.95 20.55
C GLN A 51 1.88 -6.74 21.07
N ALA A 52 1.02 -6.04 20.33
CA ALA A 52 -0.27 -5.59 20.85
C ALA A 52 -1.42 -6.61 20.64
N SER A 53 -1.28 -7.55 19.71
CA SER A 53 -2.18 -8.69 19.51
C SER A 53 -1.78 -9.35 18.19
N VAL A 54 -1.00 -10.43 18.26
CA VAL A 54 -0.81 -11.31 17.09
C VAL A 54 -2.13 -12.04 16.88
N VAL A 55 -3.02 -11.48 16.06
CA VAL A 55 -4.11 -12.27 15.50
C VAL A 55 -3.44 -13.23 14.52
N ASN A 56 -3.22 -14.46 14.95
CA ASN A 56 -2.68 -15.50 14.11
C ASN A 56 -3.78 -15.88 13.11
N PHE A 57 -3.82 -15.20 11.97
CA PHE A 57 -4.67 -15.63 10.87
C PHE A 57 -4.11 -16.97 10.39
N PRO A 58 -4.89 -18.07 10.44
CA PRO A 58 -4.44 -19.32 9.86
C PRO A 58 -4.31 -19.08 8.34
N VAL A 59 -3.08 -18.88 7.88
CA VAL A 59 -2.78 -18.79 6.46
C VAL A 59 -2.79 -20.22 5.94
N TYR A 60 -3.97 -20.70 5.56
CA TYR A 60 -4.08 -21.88 4.71
C TYR A 60 -3.70 -21.46 3.30
N GLY A 61 -2.41 -21.46 3.03
CA GLY A 61 -1.84 -21.07 1.75
C GLY A 61 -0.39 -21.53 1.67
N THR A 62 -0.04 -22.12 0.52
CA THR A 62 1.33 -22.50 0.22
C THR A 62 2.14 -21.26 -0.15
N ALA A 63 3.40 -21.20 0.30
CA ALA A 63 4.34 -20.15 -0.11
C ALA A 63 4.88 -20.34 -1.53
N ASP A 64 4.46 -21.43 -2.20
CA ASP A 64 4.74 -21.70 -3.61
C ASP A 64 3.92 -20.75 -4.49
N PRO A 65 4.55 -19.83 -5.23
CA PRO A 65 3.86 -18.85 -6.07
C PRO A 65 3.09 -19.49 -7.24
N ILE A 66 3.38 -20.75 -7.60
CA ILE A 66 2.68 -21.46 -8.69
C ILE A 66 1.36 -22.06 -8.21
N ALA A 67 1.28 -22.46 -6.95
CA ALA A 67 0.09 -23.09 -6.37
C ALA A 67 -0.87 -22.10 -5.69
N ALA A 68 -0.49 -20.81 -5.62
CA ALA A 68 -1.32 -19.72 -5.09
C ALA A 68 -2.16 -18.99 -6.17
N GLY A 69 -2.17 -19.51 -7.41
CA GLY A 69 -2.90 -18.96 -8.56
C GLY A 69 -4.29 -19.56 -8.75
#